data_AF-A0A260ZK35-F1
#
_entry.id   AF-A0A260ZK35-F1
#
_cell.length_a   1.000
_cell.length_b   1.000
_cell.length_c   1.000
_cell.angle_alpha   90.00
_cell.angle_beta   90.00
_cell.angle_gamma   90.00
#
_symmetry.space_group_name_H-M   'P 1'
#
loop_
_entity.id
_entity.type
_entity.pdbx_description
1 polymer ?
#
loop_
_entity_poly.entity_id
_entity_poly.type
_entity_poly.pdbx_seq_one_letter_code
_entity_poly.pdbx_strand_id
1 'polypeptide(L)'
;MPASPAAYLLLHLFLRLTAKTCYECLIDGGQFCLENNKCIGNSTEIKCEKSVDLSINCPSVPALQYAYDDEFVRYTVLPVIAAARRPDPQVCLDNQLPTMKAFKRREANCSSLFSDVKCAGYTGYDETRKLIVLSIRGSHGVHHGTIPFFDVGRVTKVFHDNFESLWFGGLGEDLHHLIKTYPDFEIWITGYSMGASLALITSAYMALTGMSHPHNMKVILLGCPRCTDYQFAMWHSMNFPYSYHIIHAHDYAPRVPFFDNIDNISLYHPRTEVWYNNEMKEGDGYIICEQADQPFCSSQIQNLSTPDHMHYFNMDITRWADHGCPKNREDFKPIFGTHQRIIFEEEKDSKN
;
A
#
# COMPACT_ATOMS: atom_id res chain seq x y z
N MET A 1 14.87 -43.73 -33.99
CA MET A 1 14.19 -44.26 -32.79
C MET A 1 13.57 -43.08 -32.07
N PRO A 2 12.25 -43.03 -31.86
CA PRO A 2 11.64 -41.93 -31.12
C PRO A 2 12.07 -42.04 -29.65
N ALA A 3 12.48 -40.92 -29.05
CA ALA A 3 12.89 -40.90 -27.65
C ALA A 3 11.70 -41.25 -26.74
N SER A 4 11.97 -42.08 -25.72
CA SER A 4 10.97 -42.53 -24.75
C SER A 4 10.33 -41.34 -24.02
N PRO A 5 9.01 -41.37 -23.73
CA PRO A 5 8.34 -40.36 -22.90
C PRO A 5 9.04 -40.09 -21.56
N ALA A 6 9.70 -41.09 -21.00
CA ALA A 6 10.48 -40.96 -19.77
C ALA A 6 11.76 -40.13 -19.96
N ALA A 7 12.39 -40.20 -21.14
CA ALA A 7 13.56 -39.38 -21.47
C ALA A 7 13.18 -37.91 -21.66
N TYR A 8 12.00 -37.63 -22.23
CA TYR A 8 11.44 -36.28 -22.29
C TYR A 8 11.12 -35.72 -20.90
N LEU A 9 10.52 -36.53 -20.04
CA LEU A 9 10.18 -36.12 -18.67
C LEU A 9 11.44 -35.82 -17.84
N LEU A 10 12.47 -36.69 -17.93
CA LEU A 10 13.76 -36.49 -17.27
C LEU A 10 14.49 -35.26 -17.81
N LEU A 11 14.49 -35.02 -19.12
CA LEU A 11 15.09 -33.82 -19.71
C LEU A 11 14.36 -32.54 -19.27
N HIS A 12 13.03 -32.56 -19.21
CA HIS A 12 12.24 -31.43 -18.70
C HIS A 12 12.47 -31.18 -17.20
N LEU A 13 12.61 -32.24 -16.39
CA LEU A 13 12.99 -32.13 -14.97
C LEU A 13 14.41 -31.56 -14.81
N PHE A 14 15.38 -32.06 -15.58
CA PHE A 14 16.76 -31.53 -15.58
C PHE A 14 16.84 -30.08 -16.03
N LEU A 15 16.14 -29.70 -17.10
CA LEU A 15 16.10 -28.31 -17.59
C LEU A 15 15.44 -27.36 -16.57
N ARG A 16 14.43 -27.82 -15.83
CA ARG A 16 13.82 -27.06 -14.72
C ARG A 16 14.76 -26.92 -13.52
N LEU A 17 15.58 -27.93 -13.23
CA LEU A 17 16.58 -27.89 -12.16
C LEU A 17 17.78 -26.96 -12.47
N THR A 18 18.02 -26.63 -13.75
CA THR A 18 19.11 -25.75 -14.19
C THR A 18 18.69 -24.30 -14.46
N ALA A 19 17.40 -23.97 -14.38
CA ALA A 19 16.92 -22.62 -14.64
C ALA A 19 17.16 -21.72 -13.42
N LYS A 20 17.93 -20.64 -13.60
CA LYS A 20 18.13 -19.63 -12.55
C LYS A 20 16.80 -19.02 -12.16
N THR A 21 16.58 -18.85 -10.86
CA THR A 21 15.53 -17.99 -10.32
C THR A 21 15.76 -16.53 -10.74
N CYS A 22 14.73 -15.69 -10.59
CA CYS A 22 14.88 -14.26 -10.85
C CYS A 22 15.98 -13.63 -9.99
N TYR A 23 16.03 -13.93 -8.69
CA TYR A 23 17.07 -13.39 -7.80
C TYR A 23 18.48 -13.81 -8.22
N GLU A 24 18.70 -15.09 -8.50
CA GLU A 24 20.00 -15.59 -8.98
C GLU A 24 20.39 -14.93 -10.32
N CYS A 25 19.43 -14.72 -11.21
CA CYS A 25 19.67 -14.03 -12.48
C CYS A 25 20.22 -12.62 -12.28
N LEU A 26 19.59 -11.85 -11.38
CA LEU A 26 19.96 -10.46 -11.13
C LEU A 26 21.29 -10.34 -10.38
N ILE A 27 21.56 -11.25 -9.43
CA ILE A 27 22.85 -11.32 -8.73
C ILE A 27 24.00 -11.53 -9.71
N ASP A 28 23.77 -12.31 -10.76
CA ASP A 28 24.75 -12.58 -11.82
C ASP A 28 24.82 -11.48 -12.89
N GLY A 29 24.13 -10.34 -12.69
CA GLY A 29 24.13 -9.20 -13.60
C GLY A 29 23.27 -9.39 -14.87
N GLY A 30 22.40 -10.38 -14.88
CA GLY A 30 21.43 -10.58 -15.97
C GLY A 30 20.13 -9.78 -15.77
N GLN A 31 19.20 -9.94 -16.71
CA GLN A 31 17.81 -9.47 -16.59
C GLN A 31 16.87 -10.67 -16.61
N PHE A 32 15.80 -10.66 -15.84
CA PHE A 32 14.86 -11.78 -15.80
C PHE A 32 13.63 -11.51 -16.68
N CYS A 33 13.28 -12.43 -17.58
CA CYS A 33 12.11 -12.30 -18.43
C CYS A 33 10.87 -12.92 -17.80
N LEU A 34 9.83 -12.11 -17.59
CA LEU A 34 8.58 -12.55 -16.96
C LEU A 34 7.74 -13.46 -17.86
N GLU A 35 7.79 -13.26 -19.17
CA GLU A 35 6.96 -14.00 -20.13
C GLU A 35 7.30 -15.48 -20.22
N ASN A 36 8.59 -15.80 -20.09
CA ASN A 36 9.09 -17.16 -20.28
C ASN A 36 9.81 -17.71 -19.05
N ASN A 37 9.87 -16.95 -17.95
CA ASN A 37 10.54 -17.28 -16.70
C ASN A 37 12.00 -17.70 -16.90
N LYS A 38 12.76 -16.91 -17.67
CA LYS A 38 14.18 -17.18 -17.96
C LYS A 38 15.07 -15.99 -17.65
N CYS A 39 16.28 -16.31 -17.20
CA CYS A 39 17.36 -15.35 -17.13
C CYS A 39 17.89 -15.02 -18.54
N ILE A 40 17.94 -13.74 -18.86
CA ILE A 40 18.56 -13.15 -20.04
C ILE A 40 19.94 -12.67 -19.61
N GLY A 41 21.00 -13.32 -20.12
CA GLY A 41 22.38 -12.80 -20.03
C GLY A 41 22.68 -11.81 -21.14
N ASN A 42 23.96 -11.61 -21.49
CA ASN A 42 24.39 -10.76 -22.63
C ASN A 42 24.00 -11.30 -24.02
N SER A 43 23.18 -12.36 -24.11
CA SER A 43 22.75 -12.95 -25.37
C SER A 43 21.62 -12.15 -25.99
N THR A 44 21.86 -11.60 -27.18
CA THR A 44 20.95 -10.76 -27.97
C THR A 44 19.77 -11.52 -28.59
N GLU A 45 19.59 -12.82 -28.32
CA GLU A 45 18.58 -13.65 -29.02
C GLU A 45 17.24 -13.78 -28.29
N ILE A 46 17.14 -13.43 -27.01
CA ILE A 46 15.87 -13.55 -26.28
C ILE A 46 15.12 -12.21 -26.33
N LYS A 47 14.12 -12.12 -27.22
CA LYS A 47 13.15 -11.02 -27.17
C LYS A 47 12.30 -11.17 -25.90
N CYS A 48 12.25 -10.14 -25.07
CA CYS A 48 11.41 -10.07 -23.88
C CYS A 48 10.81 -8.67 -23.77
N GLU A 49 9.49 -8.56 -23.72
CA GLU A 49 8.82 -7.26 -23.64
C GLU A 49 8.69 -6.82 -22.17
N LYS A 50 8.59 -7.78 -21.25
CA LYS A 50 8.55 -7.55 -19.79
C LYS A 50 9.75 -8.20 -19.09
N SER A 51 10.82 -7.44 -18.95
CA SER A 51 11.99 -7.82 -18.16
C SER A 51 12.00 -7.15 -16.78
N VAL A 52 12.68 -7.81 -15.85
CA VAL A 52 12.99 -7.32 -14.51
C VAL A 52 14.50 -7.19 -14.40
N ASP A 53 14.94 -6.06 -13.89
CA ASP A 53 16.34 -5.71 -13.62
C ASP A 53 16.60 -5.35 -12.13
N LEU A 54 15.54 -5.19 -11.34
CA LEU A 54 15.59 -4.91 -9.91
C LEU A 54 15.05 -6.08 -9.09
N SER A 55 15.76 -6.43 -8.01
CA SER A 55 15.39 -7.57 -7.15
C SER A 55 14.02 -7.41 -6.48
N ILE A 56 13.62 -6.18 -6.18
CA ILE A 56 12.28 -5.91 -5.64
C ILE A 56 11.16 -6.33 -6.61
N ASN A 57 11.43 -6.40 -7.92
CA ASN A 57 10.46 -6.75 -8.95
C ASN A 57 10.53 -8.22 -9.39
N CYS A 58 11.32 -9.06 -8.72
CA CYS A 58 11.25 -10.51 -8.96
C CYS A 58 9.88 -11.07 -8.56
N PRO A 59 9.23 -11.92 -9.38
CA PRO A 59 7.91 -12.47 -9.06
C PRO A 59 7.83 -13.07 -7.66
N SER A 60 6.90 -12.57 -6.85
CA SER A 60 6.67 -13.06 -5.50
C SER A 60 5.22 -12.81 -5.08
N VAL A 61 4.63 -13.80 -4.43
CA VAL A 61 3.30 -13.71 -3.80
C VAL A 61 3.42 -13.97 -2.30
N PRO A 62 2.55 -13.36 -1.47
CA PRO A 62 2.53 -13.61 -0.04
C PRO A 62 2.36 -15.10 0.29
N ALA A 63 3.02 -15.58 1.34
CA ALA A 63 2.83 -16.94 1.83
C ALA A 63 1.38 -17.15 2.31
N LEU A 64 0.88 -18.39 2.26
CA LEU A 64 -0.52 -18.70 2.52
C LEU A 64 -1.01 -18.21 3.90
N GLN A 65 -0.17 -18.26 4.94
CA GLN A 65 -0.56 -17.76 6.27
C GLN A 65 -0.71 -16.23 6.35
N TYR A 66 -0.22 -15.51 5.34
CA TYR A 66 -0.33 -14.06 5.21
C TYR A 66 -1.18 -13.69 4.00
N ALA A 67 -2.02 -14.59 3.49
CA ALA A 67 -2.82 -14.33 2.31
C ALA A 67 -3.75 -13.11 2.48
N TYR A 68 -3.97 -12.41 1.37
CA TYR A 68 -4.89 -11.28 1.32
C TYR A 68 -6.33 -11.77 1.45
N ASP A 69 -7.12 -11.07 2.25
CA ASP A 69 -8.52 -11.34 2.50
C ASP A 69 -9.36 -10.09 2.20
N ASP A 70 -10.11 -10.11 1.10
CA ASP A 70 -10.98 -8.99 0.67
C ASP A 70 -12.06 -8.69 1.71
N GLU A 71 -12.69 -9.71 2.29
CA GLU A 71 -13.77 -9.56 3.26
C GLU A 71 -13.24 -8.88 4.53
N PHE A 72 -12.07 -9.33 4.99
CA PHE A 72 -11.37 -8.72 6.11
C PHE A 72 -11.08 -7.23 5.84
N VAL A 73 -10.50 -6.88 4.69
CA VAL A 73 -10.16 -5.48 4.42
C VAL A 73 -11.43 -4.63 4.23
N ARG A 74 -12.44 -5.14 3.52
CA ARG A 74 -13.70 -4.46 3.22
C ARG A 74 -14.57 -4.20 4.44
N TYR A 75 -14.71 -5.18 5.33
CA TYR A 75 -15.65 -5.08 6.46
C TYR A 75 -14.98 -4.80 7.79
N THR A 76 -13.66 -4.97 7.91
CA THR A 76 -12.93 -4.79 9.17
C THR A 76 -11.90 -3.67 9.10
N VAL A 77 -11.04 -3.63 8.07
CA VAL A 77 -10.00 -2.59 7.97
C VAL A 77 -10.57 -1.25 7.49
N LEU A 78 -11.49 -1.26 6.54
CA LEU A 78 -12.08 -0.03 6.00
C LEU A 78 -12.81 0.81 7.06
N PRO A 79 -13.62 0.26 8.00
CA PRO A 79 -14.12 1.03 9.13
C PRO A 79 -13.04 1.62 10.02
N VAL A 80 -11.95 0.88 10.28
CA VAL A 80 -10.81 1.36 11.08
C VAL A 80 -10.17 2.59 10.44
N ILE A 81 -10.01 2.58 9.11
CA ILE A 81 -9.46 3.69 8.34
C ILE A 81 -10.44 4.87 8.33
N ALA A 82 -11.72 4.62 8.07
CA ALA A 82 -12.76 5.64 8.08
C ALA A 82 -12.88 6.36 9.44
N ALA A 83 -12.75 5.63 10.55
CA ALA A 83 -12.79 6.18 11.90
C ALA A 83 -11.69 7.24 12.16
N ALA A 84 -10.52 7.14 11.52
CA ALA A 84 -9.43 8.11 11.70
C ALA A 84 -9.78 9.51 11.16
N ARG A 85 -10.77 9.61 10.28
CA ARG A 85 -11.25 10.91 9.78
C ARG A 85 -12.07 11.67 10.83
N ARG A 86 -12.74 10.95 11.73
CA ARG A 86 -13.76 11.50 12.64
C ARG A 86 -13.17 12.07 13.93
N PRO A 87 -13.60 13.28 14.37
CA PRO A 87 -13.18 13.84 15.66
C PRO A 87 -13.38 12.87 16.84
N ASP A 88 -14.47 12.10 16.79
CA ASP A 88 -14.71 10.95 17.66
C ASP A 88 -14.70 9.66 16.82
N PRO A 89 -13.58 8.91 16.81
CA PRO A 89 -13.48 7.64 16.10
C PRO A 89 -14.47 6.58 16.62
N GLN A 90 -14.86 6.65 17.90
CA GLN A 90 -15.72 5.64 18.52
C GLN A 90 -17.08 5.55 17.86
N VAL A 91 -17.62 6.66 17.32
CA VAL A 91 -18.88 6.66 16.57
C VAL A 91 -18.86 5.69 15.38
N CYS A 92 -17.76 5.70 14.61
CA CYS A 92 -17.61 4.80 13.47
C CYS A 92 -17.41 3.36 13.93
N LEU A 93 -16.60 3.16 14.98
CA LEU A 93 -16.33 1.85 15.57
C LEU A 93 -17.60 1.23 16.16
N ASP A 94 -18.43 1.95 16.90
CA ASP A 94 -19.68 1.41 17.47
C ASP A 94 -20.65 0.92 16.39
N ASN A 95 -20.67 1.60 15.24
CA ASN A 95 -21.56 1.21 14.13
C ASN A 95 -21.07 -0.03 13.37
N GLN A 96 -19.75 -0.21 13.21
CA GLN A 96 -19.18 -1.24 12.34
C GLN A 96 -18.44 -2.36 13.09
N LEU A 97 -17.79 -2.02 14.19
CA LEU A 97 -16.89 -2.87 14.99
C LEU A 97 -17.15 -2.67 16.50
N PRO A 98 -18.32 -3.04 17.03
CA PRO A 98 -18.81 -2.61 18.35
C PRO A 98 -17.95 -3.05 19.55
N THR A 99 -17.11 -4.08 19.38
CA THR A 99 -16.16 -4.54 20.41
C THR A 99 -14.87 -3.73 20.45
N MET A 100 -14.56 -2.99 19.38
CA MET A 100 -13.36 -2.16 19.30
C MET A 100 -13.55 -0.84 20.05
N LYS A 101 -12.53 -0.43 20.80
CA LYS A 101 -12.52 0.81 21.57
C LYS A 101 -11.39 1.72 21.10
N ALA A 102 -11.74 2.94 20.76
CA ALA A 102 -10.78 4.02 20.56
C ALA A 102 -10.17 4.37 21.92
N PHE A 103 -8.84 4.40 22.00
CA PHE A 103 -8.14 4.84 23.19
C PHE A 103 -8.00 6.37 23.18
N LYS A 104 -7.28 6.91 22.19
CA LYS A 104 -7.14 8.36 22.01
C LYS A 104 -6.93 8.72 20.55
N ARG A 105 -7.47 9.88 20.18
CA ARG A 105 -7.16 10.59 18.94
C ARG A 105 -6.16 11.70 19.23
N ARG A 106 -5.18 11.86 18.34
CA ARG A 106 -4.19 12.93 18.34
C ARG A 106 -4.26 13.70 17.03
N GLU A 107 -4.06 15.00 17.10
CA GLU A 107 -3.94 15.87 15.94
C GLU A 107 -2.63 16.65 16.05
N ALA A 108 -1.96 16.84 14.91
CA ALA A 108 -0.73 17.60 14.83
C ALA A 108 -0.77 18.55 13.61
N ASN A 109 0.01 19.62 13.67
CA ASN A 109 0.26 20.42 12.49
C ASN A 109 1.14 19.62 11.53
N CYS A 110 0.63 19.36 10.33
CA CYS A 110 1.29 18.58 9.29
C CYS A 110 1.65 19.44 8.08
N SER A 111 2.02 20.69 8.34
CA SER A 111 2.62 21.60 7.37
C SER A 111 3.56 22.57 8.08
N SER A 112 4.74 22.76 7.49
CA SER A 112 5.68 23.81 7.87
C SER A 112 5.26 25.19 7.37
N LEU A 113 4.34 25.25 6.40
CA LEU A 113 3.92 26.49 5.73
C LEU A 113 2.58 27.02 6.24
N PHE A 114 1.69 26.14 6.69
CA PHE A 114 0.28 26.44 6.96
C PHE A 114 -0.16 25.85 8.29
N SER A 115 -0.46 26.69 9.28
CA SER A 115 -0.78 26.24 10.65
C SER A 115 -2.10 25.46 10.78
N ASP A 116 -3.00 25.61 9.81
CA ASP A 116 -4.33 25.01 9.71
C ASP A 116 -4.33 23.63 9.04
N VAL A 117 -3.22 23.23 8.42
CA VAL A 117 -3.08 21.93 7.76
C VAL A 117 -2.79 20.86 8.81
N LYS A 118 -3.85 20.19 9.28
CA LYS A 118 -3.76 19.15 10.32
C LYS A 118 -3.80 17.74 9.75
N CYS A 119 -2.94 16.88 10.29
CA CYS A 119 -3.09 15.43 10.23
C CYS A 119 -3.65 14.93 11.56
N ALA A 120 -4.25 13.74 11.53
CA ALA A 120 -4.77 13.11 12.74
C ALA A 120 -4.49 11.61 12.71
N GLY A 121 -4.36 11.02 13.89
CA GLY A 121 -4.32 9.58 14.05
C GLY A 121 -5.02 9.20 15.34
N TYR A 122 -5.52 7.97 15.42
CA TYR A 122 -6.00 7.42 16.68
C TYR A 122 -5.37 6.06 16.93
N THR A 123 -5.29 5.72 18.21
CA THR A 123 -5.01 4.37 18.67
C THR A 123 -6.28 3.76 19.26
N GLY A 124 -6.39 2.44 19.19
CA GLY A 124 -7.50 1.70 19.77
C GLY A 124 -7.12 0.25 20.03
N TYR A 125 -8.04 -0.50 20.62
CA TYR A 125 -7.85 -1.90 20.94
C TYR A 125 -9.17 -2.66 20.85
N ASP A 126 -9.09 -3.98 20.68
CA ASP A 126 -10.22 -4.89 20.77
C ASP A 126 -9.76 -6.16 21.49
N GLU A 127 -10.23 -6.34 22.73
CA GLU A 127 -9.87 -7.50 23.55
C GLU A 127 -10.49 -8.80 23.05
N THR A 128 -11.64 -8.73 22.36
CA THR A 128 -12.31 -9.90 21.80
C THR A 128 -11.50 -10.46 20.64
N ARG A 129 -10.98 -9.57 19.78
CA ARG A 129 -10.13 -9.94 18.63
C ARG A 129 -8.64 -10.00 18.97
N LYS A 130 -8.24 -9.61 20.18
CA LYS A 130 -6.84 -9.49 20.63
C LYS A 130 -5.98 -8.68 19.68
N LEU A 131 -6.39 -7.44 19.41
CA LEU A 131 -5.65 -6.52 18.55
C LEU A 131 -5.54 -5.12 19.13
N ILE A 132 -4.48 -4.43 18.74
CA ILE A 132 -4.26 -3.00 18.87
C ILE A 132 -4.31 -2.39 17.47
N VAL A 133 -4.83 -1.18 17.35
CA VAL A 133 -4.87 -0.47 16.08
C VAL A 133 -4.25 0.91 16.20
N LEU A 134 -3.52 1.31 15.17
CA LEU A 134 -3.10 2.68 14.88
C LEU A 134 -3.58 3.01 13.47
N SER A 135 -4.39 4.06 13.34
CA SER A 135 -4.95 4.47 12.05
C SER A 135 -4.76 5.96 11.83
N ILE A 136 -4.20 6.32 10.68
CA ILE A 136 -3.80 7.69 10.36
C ILE A 136 -4.65 8.26 9.22
N ARG A 137 -5.22 9.44 9.46
CA ARG A 137 -5.80 10.33 8.46
C ARG A 137 -4.75 11.34 8.01
N GLY A 138 -4.49 11.33 6.70
CA GLY A 138 -3.61 12.28 6.04
C GLY A 138 -4.13 13.72 6.04
N SER A 139 -3.29 14.59 5.50
CA SER A 139 -3.56 15.99 5.19
C SER A 139 -3.18 16.23 3.72
N HIS A 140 -3.01 17.50 3.34
CA HIS A 140 -2.47 17.89 2.03
C HIS A 140 -1.10 18.56 2.23
N GLY A 141 -0.20 18.41 1.27
CA GLY A 141 1.13 19.01 1.36
C GLY A 141 1.91 18.89 0.06
N VAL A 142 3.00 19.63 -0.03
CA VAL A 142 3.90 19.60 -1.20
C VAL A 142 5.08 18.69 -0.92
N HIS A 143 5.38 17.79 -1.85
CA HIS A 143 6.44 16.81 -1.73
C HIS A 143 7.77 17.39 -2.23
N HIS A 144 8.68 17.68 -1.31
CA HIS A 144 10.04 18.13 -1.62
C HIS A 144 11.04 17.48 -0.68
N GLY A 145 12.23 17.19 -1.20
CA GLY A 145 13.32 16.62 -0.43
C GLY A 145 13.11 15.16 -0.02
N THR A 146 14.21 14.48 0.21
CA THR A 146 14.23 13.20 0.93
C THR A 146 15.19 13.29 2.10
N ILE A 147 14.97 12.48 3.14
CA ILE A 147 15.87 12.38 4.28
C ILE A 147 16.30 10.92 4.47
N PRO A 148 17.52 10.65 4.98
CA PRO A 148 17.89 9.32 5.45
C PRO A 148 16.93 8.84 6.54
N PHE A 149 16.49 7.58 6.45
CA PHE A 149 15.65 6.94 7.45
C PHE A 149 16.40 5.75 8.03
N PHE A 150 17.06 5.98 9.17
CA PHE A 150 18.02 5.02 9.75
C PHE A 150 19.04 4.55 8.70
N ASP A 151 19.36 3.26 8.68
CA ASP A 151 20.24 2.58 7.73
C ASP A 151 19.47 1.81 6.64
N VAL A 152 18.15 2.02 6.53
CA VAL A 152 17.29 1.27 5.60
C VAL A 152 16.94 2.02 4.33
N GLY A 153 17.47 3.24 4.13
CA GLY A 153 17.25 4.02 2.91
C GLY A 153 16.75 5.43 3.23
N ARG A 154 15.80 5.92 2.43
CA ARG A 154 15.31 7.29 2.50
C ARG A 154 13.80 7.37 2.39
N VAL A 155 13.26 8.42 3.02
CA VAL A 155 11.85 8.77 2.94
C VAL A 155 11.68 10.22 2.46
N THR A 156 10.56 10.54 1.81
CA THR A 156 10.25 11.92 1.44
C THR A 156 10.09 12.76 2.70
N LYS A 157 10.75 13.92 2.72
CA LYS A 157 10.86 14.76 3.93
C LYS A 157 9.50 15.17 4.50
N VAL A 158 8.55 15.55 3.64
CA VAL A 158 7.22 15.98 4.11
C VAL A 158 6.48 14.89 4.88
N PHE A 159 6.58 13.62 4.45
CA PHE A 159 5.92 12.52 5.15
C PHE A 159 6.64 12.17 6.45
N HIS A 160 7.97 12.29 6.48
CA HIS A 160 8.77 12.14 7.70
C HIS A 160 8.40 13.19 8.75
N ASP A 161 8.46 14.48 8.40
CA ASP A 161 8.15 15.57 9.33
C ASP A 161 6.71 15.45 9.89
N ASN A 162 5.77 15.05 9.03
CA ASN A 162 4.37 14.84 9.39
C ASN A 162 4.18 13.61 10.30
N PHE A 163 4.91 12.52 10.03
CA PHE A 163 5.00 11.38 10.93
C PHE A 163 5.52 11.81 12.30
N GLU A 164 6.67 12.49 12.37
CA GLU A 164 7.27 12.92 13.63
C GLU A 164 6.34 13.82 14.44
N SER A 165 5.72 14.79 13.76
CA SER A 165 4.77 15.73 14.38
C SER A 165 3.61 15.00 15.07
N LEU A 166 3.07 13.95 14.43
CA LEU A 166 1.97 13.18 14.98
C LEU A 166 2.45 12.18 16.05
N TRP A 167 3.55 11.49 15.78
CA TRP A 167 4.14 10.48 16.65
C TRP A 167 4.56 11.07 17.99
N PHE A 168 5.39 12.13 17.95
CA PHE A 168 5.84 12.85 19.14
C PHE A 168 4.79 13.83 19.69
N GLY A 169 3.71 14.10 18.95
CA GLY A 169 2.49 14.75 19.44
C GLY A 169 1.64 13.90 20.40
N GLY A 170 2.11 12.70 20.75
CA GLY A 170 1.50 11.81 21.74
C GLY A 170 0.95 10.51 21.16
N LEU A 171 0.90 10.35 19.83
CA LEU A 171 0.39 9.11 19.23
C LEU A 171 1.29 7.91 19.55
N GLY A 172 2.61 8.11 19.54
CA GLY A 172 3.59 7.07 19.89
C GLY A 172 3.51 6.67 21.37
N GLU A 173 3.27 7.63 22.26
CA GLU A 173 3.07 7.35 23.70
C GLU A 173 1.82 6.51 23.93
N ASP A 174 0.72 6.85 23.25
CA ASP A 174 -0.54 6.13 23.36
C ASP A 174 -0.41 4.70 22.83
N LEU A 175 0.28 4.50 21.70
CA LEU A 175 0.50 3.17 21.15
C LEU A 175 1.40 2.34 22.07
N HIS A 176 2.49 2.92 22.57
CA HIS A 176 3.40 2.23 23.49
C HIS A 176 2.70 1.81 24.78
N HIS A 177 1.79 2.64 25.29
CA HIS A 177 0.94 2.30 26.43
C HIS A 177 0.07 1.07 26.14
N LEU A 178 -0.60 1.02 24.98
CA LEU A 178 -1.43 -0.12 24.59
C LEU A 178 -0.61 -1.40 24.41
N ILE A 179 0.56 -1.32 23.76
CA ILE A 179 1.46 -2.47 23.56
C ILE A 179 1.91 -3.05 24.90
N LYS A 180 2.25 -2.19 25.88
CA LYS A 180 2.60 -2.64 27.23
C LYS A 180 1.42 -3.25 27.98
N THR A 181 0.22 -2.76 27.73
CA THR A 181 -1.01 -3.24 28.39
C THR A 181 -1.46 -4.57 27.81
N TYR A 182 -1.28 -4.76 26.50
CA TYR A 182 -1.70 -5.96 25.76
C TYR A 182 -0.54 -6.52 24.92
N PRO A 183 0.48 -7.13 25.56
CA PRO A 183 1.71 -7.55 24.87
C PRO A 183 1.51 -8.67 23.83
N ASP A 184 0.43 -9.45 23.97
CA ASP A 184 0.11 -10.58 23.08
C ASP A 184 -0.84 -10.20 21.93
N PHE A 185 -1.18 -8.92 21.78
CA PHE A 185 -2.14 -8.47 20.76
C PHE A 185 -1.44 -8.21 19.42
N GLU A 186 -2.10 -8.59 18.32
CA GLU A 186 -1.68 -8.23 16.97
C GLU A 186 -1.83 -6.72 16.77
N ILE A 187 -0.94 -6.07 16.02
CA ILE A 187 -1.00 -4.63 15.78
C ILE A 187 -1.40 -4.36 14.34
N TRP A 188 -2.44 -3.57 14.14
CA TRP A 188 -2.82 -3.08 12.81
C TRP A 188 -2.36 -1.65 12.64
N ILE A 189 -1.63 -1.40 11.56
CA ILE A 189 -1.15 -0.07 11.18
C ILE A 189 -1.78 0.27 9.85
N THR A 190 -2.68 1.24 9.86
CA THR A 190 -3.52 1.53 8.70
C THR A 190 -3.53 3.00 8.34
N GLY A 191 -3.77 3.32 7.07
CA GLY A 191 -3.93 4.69 6.64
C GLY A 191 -4.55 4.81 5.27
N TYR A 192 -5.03 6.00 4.96
CA TYR A 192 -5.60 6.37 3.66
C TYR A 192 -4.93 7.61 3.10
N SER A 193 -4.67 7.62 1.79
CA SER A 193 -4.04 8.72 1.08
C SER A 193 -2.68 9.07 1.72
N MET A 194 -2.38 10.35 1.97
CA MET A 194 -1.18 10.74 2.73
C MET A 194 -1.04 9.96 4.05
N GLY A 195 -2.14 9.66 4.75
CA GLY A 195 -2.12 8.90 6.01
C GLY A 195 -1.53 7.50 5.85
N ALA A 196 -1.65 6.90 4.67
CA ALA A 196 -1.03 5.63 4.35
C ALA A 196 0.50 5.73 4.29
N SER A 197 1.06 6.80 3.71
CA SER A 197 2.51 7.03 3.73
C SER A 197 3.05 7.22 5.15
N LEU A 198 2.30 7.93 6.01
CA LEU A 198 2.66 8.10 7.43
C LEU A 198 2.59 6.76 8.17
N ALA A 199 1.56 5.94 7.89
CA ALA A 199 1.39 4.62 8.49
C ALA A 199 2.51 3.66 8.07
N LEU A 200 2.95 3.71 6.80
CA LEU A 200 4.10 2.97 6.31
C LEU A 200 5.38 3.34 7.08
N ILE A 201 5.70 4.63 7.18
CA ILE A 201 6.86 5.14 7.93
C ILE A 201 6.76 4.75 9.40
N THR A 202 5.56 4.84 10.00
CA THR A 202 5.30 4.45 11.38
C THR A 202 5.61 2.97 11.62
N SER A 203 5.16 2.09 10.72
CA SER A 203 5.43 0.65 10.82
C SER A 203 6.92 0.34 10.80
N ALA A 204 7.67 1.00 9.91
CA ALA A 204 9.12 0.87 9.83
C ALA A 204 9.82 1.41 11.09
N TYR A 205 9.41 2.59 11.58
CA TYR A 205 9.92 3.16 12.82
C TYR A 205 9.75 2.22 14.01
N MET A 206 8.57 1.60 14.15
CA MET A 206 8.29 0.65 15.24
C MET A 206 9.20 -0.58 15.17
N ALA A 207 9.46 -1.12 13.98
CA ALA A 207 10.37 -2.25 13.80
C ALA A 207 11.82 -1.86 14.12
N LEU A 208 12.28 -0.73 13.59
CA LEU A 208 13.67 -0.27 13.73
C LEU A 208 14.03 0.17 15.16
N THR A 209 13.05 0.68 15.91
CA THR A 209 13.24 1.06 17.32
C THR A 209 13.01 -0.11 18.29
N GLY A 210 12.68 -1.30 17.78
CA GLY A 210 12.41 -2.49 18.59
C GLY A 210 11.12 -2.41 19.40
N MET A 211 10.18 -1.52 19.02
CA MET A 211 8.88 -1.40 19.68
C MET A 211 7.97 -2.60 19.39
N SER A 212 8.00 -3.13 18.16
CA SER A 212 7.30 -4.37 17.81
C SER A 212 8.00 -5.08 16.66
N HIS A 213 7.93 -6.41 16.65
CA HIS A 213 8.46 -7.22 15.56
C HIS A 213 7.52 -7.12 14.33
N PRO A 214 8.04 -7.01 13.09
CA PRO A 214 7.22 -6.96 11.87
C PRO A 214 6.16 -8.06 11.72
N HIS A 215 6.43 -9.26 12.23
CA HIS A 215 5.47 -10.39 12.17
C HIS A 215 4.26 -10.22 13.09
N ASN A 216 4.32 -9.29 14.04
CA ASN A 216 3.19 -8.96 14.91
C ASN A 216 2.34 -7.82 14.32
N MET A 217 2.70 -7.31 13.14
CA MET A 217 2.09 -6.16 12.51
C MET A 217 1.40 -6.54 11.21
N LYS A 218 0.16 -6.05 11.02
CA LYS A 218 -0.50 -5.97 9.72
C LYS A 218 -0.50 -4.53 9.25
N VAL A 219 0.16 -4.27 8.13
CA VAL A 219 0.22 -2.95 7.50
C VAL A 219 -0.77 -2.94 6.33
N ILE A 220 -1.86 -2.17 6.41
CA ILE A 220 -2.86 -2.09 5.33
C ILE A 220 -3.12 -0.63 4.96
N LEU A 221 -2.83 -0.31 3.70
CA LEU A 221 -2.70 1.04 3.22
C LEU A 221 -3.62 1.25 2.00
N LEU A 222 -4.49 2.24 2.03
CA LEU A 222 -5.36 2.58 0.89
C LEU A 222 -4.80 3.80 0.15
N GLY A 223 -4.53 3.65 -1.14
CA GLY A 223 -4.12 4.77 -2.01
C GLY A 223 -2.85 5.47 -1.54
N CYS A 224 -1.85 4.71 -1.09
CA CYS A 224 -0.61 5.24 -0.51
C CYS A 224 0.23 5.98 -1.56
N PRO A 225 0.54 7.28 -1.40
CA PRO A 225 1.55 7.96 -2.20
C PRO A 225 2.95 7.38 -2.04
N ARG A 226 3.79 7.52 -3.07
CA ARG A 226 5.21 7.13 -3.01
C ARG A 226 5.92 8.02 -2.01
N CYS A 227 6.55 7.41 -1.02
CA CYS A 227 7.20 8.12 0.07
C CYS A 227 8.60 7.61 0.41
N THR A 228 9.12 6.62 -0.31
CA THR A 228 10.30 5.84 0.05
C THR A 228 11.19 5.62 -1.15
N ASP A 229 12.50 5.48 -0.94
CA ASP A 229 13.43 5.07 -2.00
C ASP A 229 13.48 3.53 -2.16
N TYR A 230 14.28 3.07 -3.13
CA TYR A 230 14.45 1.64 -3.41
C TYR A 230 14.94 0.84 -2.19
N GLN A 231 15.91 1.38 -1.45
CA GLN A 231 16.49 0.68 -0.30
C GLN A 231 15.44 0.45 0.79
N PHE A 232 14.64 1.48 1.09
CA PHE A 232 13.56 1.36 2.06
C PHE A 232 12.50 0.39 1.57
N ALA A 233 12.07 0.53 0.32
CA ALA A 233 11.03 -0.32 -0.27
C ALA A 233 11.43 -1.80 -0.23
N MET A 234 12.69 -2.10 -0.56
CA MET A 234 13.23 -3.47 -0.50
C MET A 234 13.29 -3.98 0.94
N TRP A 235 13.83 -3.20 1.87
CA TRP A 235 13.91 -3.57 3.28
C TRP A 235 12.52 -3.87 3.86
N HIS A 236 11.54 -3.00 3.61
CA HIS A 236 10.18 -3.18 4.10
C HIS A 236 9.55 -4.44 3.51
N SER A 237 9.67 -4.64 2.19
CA SER A 237 9.18 -5.82 1.48
C SER A 237 9.74 -7.15 2.02
N MET A 238 10.98 -7.14 2.53
CA MET A 238 11.62 -8.34 3.09
C MET A 238 11.24 -8.63 4.54
N ASN A 239 10.84 -7.61 5.29
CA ASN A 239 10.66 -7.72 6.75
C ASN A 239 9.19 -7.80 7.17
N PHE A 240 8.26 -7.24 6.40
CA PHE A 240 6.84 -7.15 6.76
C PHE A 240 6.02 -8.19 5.96
N PRO A 241 5.76 -9.38 6.53
CA PRO A 241 5.08 -10.45 5.80
C PRO A 241 3.61 -10.14 5.47
N TYR A 242 2.96 -9.28 6.27
CA TYR A 242 1.61 -8.79 6.05
C TYR A 242 1.64 -7.28 5.82
N SER A 243 2.00 -6.88 4.60
CA SER A 243 1.97 -5.49 4.14
C SER A 243 1.21 -5.41 2.82
N TYR A 244 0.09 -4.69 2.80
CA TYR A 244 -0.77 -4.56 1.63
C TYR A 244 -1.07 -3.11 1.29
N HIS A 245 -0.78 -2.77 0.04
CA HIS A 245 -1.05 -1.48 -0.58
C HIS A 245 -2.22 -1.65 -1.55
N ILE A 246 -3.40 -1.24 -1.13
CA ILE A 246 -4.64 -1.44 -1.89
C ILE A 246 -4.83 -0.23 -2.80
N ILE A 247 -4.98 -0.50 -4.09
CA ILE A 247 -5.13 0.52 -5.12
C ILE A 247 -6.44 0.28 -5.87
N HIS A 248 -7.28 1.31 -5.90
CA HIS A 248 -8.52 1.30 -6.67
C HIS A 248 -8.26 1.84 -8.07
N ALA A 249 -8.47 1.01 -9.08
CA ALA A 249 -8.53 1.38 -10.49
C ALA A 249 -7.41 2.34 -10.92
N HIS A 250 -7.77 3.59 -11.25
CA HIS A 250 -6.86 4.60 -11.76
C HIS A 250 -6.54 5.65 -10.70
N ASP A 251 -6.63 5.30 -9.41
CA ASP A 251 -6.28 6.18 -8.29
C ASP A 251 -4.94 6.91 -8.56
N TYR A 252 -4.99 8.23 -8.54
CA TYR A 252 -3.82 9.07 -8.79
C TYR A 252 -2.83 9.08 -7.62
N ALA A 253 -3.28 8.88 -6.39
CA ALA A 253 -2.48 9.12 -5.20
C ALA A 253 -1.24 8.22 -5.11
N PRO A 254 -1.29 6.92 -5.46
CA PRO A 254 -0.08 6.08 -5.55
C PRO A 254 0.95 6.57 -6.55
N ARG A 255 0.58 7.49 -7.44
CA ARG A 255 1.48 8.12 -8.41
C ARG A 255 1.99 9.46 -7.96
N VAL A 256 1.64 9.90 -6.75
CA VAL A 256 2.17 11.12 -6.17
C VAL A 256 3.46 10.80 -5.42
N PRO A 257 4.54 11.58 -5.61
CA PRO A 257 4.63 12.66 -6.59
C PRO A 257 4.66 12.14 -8.04
N PHE A 258 4.09 12.90 -8.99
CA PHE A 258 3.98 12.53 -10.42
C PHE A 258 5.32 12.50 -11.18
N PHE A 259 6.43 12.54 -10.45
CA PHE A 259 7.77 12.34 -10.94
C PHE A 259 8.38 11.16 -10.20
N ASP A 260 9.16 10.36 -10.91
CA ASP A 260 9.70 9.12 -10.35
C ASP A 260 10.85 9.37 -9.37
N ASN A 261 11.37 10.60 -9.28
CA ASN A 261 12.46 10.94 -8.37
C ASN A 261 12.32 12.31 -7.71
N ILE A 262 12.83 12.42 -6.48
CA ILE A 262 13.07 13.68 -5.77
C ILE A 262 14.57 13.83 -5.57
N ASP A 263 15.15 14.95 -6.01
CA ASP A 263 16.60 15.21 -5.87
C ASP A 263 17.46 14.06 -6.42
N ASN A 264 17.10 13.55 -7.61
CA ASN A 264 17.72 12.38 -8.27
C ASN A 264 17.60 11.05 -7.51
N ILE A 265 16.74 10.96 -6.49
CA ILE A 265 16.46 9.73 -5.76
C ILE A 265 15.13 9.18 -6.23
N SER A 266 15.19 8.02 -6.89
CA SER A 266 13.99 7.34 -7.39
C SER A 266 13.14 6.82 -6.23
N LEU A 267 11.83 7.07 -6.30
CA LEU A 267 10.88 6.63 -5.30
C LEU A 267 10.26 5.28 -5.71
N TYR A 268 10.01 4.43 -4.72
CA TYR A 268 9.49 3.07 -4.90
C TYR A 268 8.46 2.74 -3.84
N HIS A 269 7.41 2.04 -4.23
CA HIS A 269 6.53 1.33 -3.29
C HIS A 269 7.16 0.02 -2.81
N PRO A 270 7.05 -0.31 -1.51
CA PRO A 270 7.20 -1.68 -1.03
C PRO A 270 6.14 -2.61 -1.61
N ARG A 271 6.39 -3.91 -1.50
CA ARG A 271 5.39 -4.96 -1.67
C ARG A 271 4.40 -4.96 -0.50
N THR A 272 3.17 -5.47 -0.65
CA THR A 272 2.55 -6.04 -1.84
C THR A 272 1.38 -5.17 -2.31
N GLU A 273 1.34 -4.82 -3.59
CA GLU A 273 0.19 -4.14 -4.18
C GLU A 273 -0.98 -5.12 -4.42
N VAL A 274 -2.19 -4.70 -4.04
CA VAL A 274 -3.44 -5.35 -4.43
C VAL A 274 -4.25 -4.37 -5.26
N TRP A 275 -4.42 -4.69 -6.54
CA TRP A 275 -5.01 -3.79 -7.51
C TRP A 275 -6.40 -4.26 -7.93
N TYR A 276 -7.38 -3.37 -7.75
CA TYR A 276 -8.74 -3.57 -8.17
C TYR A 276 -9.03 -2.70 -9.39
N ASN A 277 -8.87 -3.26 -10.59
CA ASN A 277 -9.17 -2.53 -11.82
C ASN A 277 -10.67 -2.62 -12.19
N ASN A 278 -11.53 -2.20 -11.26
CA ASN A 278 -12.99 -2.21 -11.33
C ASN A 278 -13.54 -1.34 -10.18
N GLU A 279 -14.86 -1.36 -9.95
CA GLU A 279 -15.55 -0.54 -8.93
C GLU A 279 -15.43 -1.12 -7.49
N MET A 280 -14.68 -2.21 -7.30
CA MET A 280 -14.51 -2.92 -6.04
C MET A 280 -15.84 -3.36 -5.40
N LYS A 281 -16.82 -3.80 -6.18
CA LYS A 281 -18.07 -4.35 -5.63
C LYS A 281 -17.80 -5.67 -4.90
N GLU A 282 -18.73 -6.08 -4.06
CA GLU A 282 -18.67 -7.41 -3.46
C GLU A 282 -18.71 -8.46 -4.58
N GLY A 283 -17.72 -9.36 -4.57
CA GLY A 283 -17.53 -10.36 -5.62
C GLY A 283 -16.73 -9.90 -6.85
N ASP A 284 -16.36 -8.62 -6.96
CA ASP A 284 -15.44 -8.18 -8.01
C ASP A 284 -14.04 -8.77 -7.78
N GLY A 285 -13.36 -9.15 -8.86
CA GLY A 285 -12.00 -9.71 -8.81
C GLY A 285 -10.93 -8.65 -8.51
N TYR A 286 -9.76 -9.09 -8.08
CA TYR A 286 -8.58 -8.25 -7.87
C TYR A 286 -7.31 -8.99 -8.28
N ILE A 287 -6.22 -8.25 -8.42
CA ILE A 287 -4.90 -8.77 -8.76
C ILE A 287 -3.99 -8.56 -7.54
N ILE A 288 -3.36 -9.64 -7.06
CA ILE A 288 -2.20 -9.54 -6.17
C ILE A 288 -0.98 -9.40 -7.07
N CYS A 289 -0.33 -8.25 -7.03
CA CYS A 289 0.77 -7.94 -7.93
C CYS A 289 2.02 -8.75 -7.55
N GLU A 290 2.53 -9.54 -8.49
CA GLU A 290 3.76 -10.32 -8.27
C GLU A 290 5.03 -9.47 -8.30
N GLN A 291 4.93 -8.22 -8.77
CA GLN A 291 5.97 -7.20 -8.80
C GLN A 291 5.57 -6.05 -7.88
N ALA A 292 6.54 -5.24 -7.45
CA ALA A 292 6.31 -4.17 -6.48
C ALA A 292 5.83 -2.87 -7.15
N ASP A 293 6.71 -2.20 -7.90
CA ASP A 293 6.48 -0.89 -8.50
C ASP A 293 7.18 -0.83 -9.87
N GLN A 294 6.75 0.11 -10.71
CA GLN A 294 7.23 0.50 -12.05
C GLN A 294 7.94 -0.55 -12.93
N PRO A 295 7.49 -0.78 -14.18
CA PRO A 295 6.21 -0.42 -14.79
C PRO A 295 5.20 -1.57 -14.64
N PHE A 296 5.06 -2.14 -13.43
CA PHE A 296 4.20 -3.31 -13.19
C PHE A 296 2.87 -2.96 -12.51
N CYS A 297 1.87 -3.82 -12.71
CA CYS A 297 0.56 -3.72 -12.08
C CYS A 297 -0.15 -2.38 -12.31
N SER A 298 -0.76 -1.76 -11.28
CA SER A 298 -1.43 -0.46 -11.43
C SER A 298 -0.49 0.61 -11.96
N SER A 299 0.85 0.43 -11.82
CA SER A 299 1.85 1.41 -12.26
C SER A 299 1.87 1.65 -13.79
N GLN A 300 1.22 0.78 -14.58
CA GLN A 300 1.07 0.88 -16.03
C GLN A 300 0.04 1.91 -16.49
N ILE A 301 -0.90 2.27 -15.61
CA ILE A 301 -1.99 3.20 -15.93
C ILE A 301 -1.46 4.64 -15.97
N GLN A 302 -1.85 5.40 -16.99
CA GLN A 302 -1.43 6.80 -17.15
C GLN A 302 -2.60 7.79 -17.01
N ASN A 303 -3.82 7.34 -17.27
CA ASN A 303 -5.03 8.17 -17.15
C ASN A 303 -5.59 8.10 -15.73
N LEU A 304 -4.99 8.88 -14.83
CA LEU A 304 -5.30 8.90 -13.41
C LEU A 304 -6.64 9.57 -13.07
N SER A 305 -7.25 9.17 -11.95
CA SER A 305 -8.63 9.50 -11.56
C SER A 305 -8.72 9.93 -10.10
N THR A 306 -9.19 11.15 -9.85
CA THR A 306 -9.55 11.63 -8.51
C THR A 306 -10.76 10.89 -7.94
N PRO A 307 -11.85 10.62 -8.70
CA PRO A 307 -12.94 9.79 -8.20
C PRO A 307 -12.48 8.42 -7.70
N ASP A 308 -11.55 7.75 -8.39
CA ASP A 308 -11.06 6.44 -7.95
C ASP A 308 -10.30 6.54 -6.63
N HIS A 309 -9.59 7.65 -6.36
CA HIS A 309 -8.99 7.89 -5.06
C HIS A 309 -10.01 8.05 -3.93
N MET A 310 -11.17 8.64 -4.21
CA MET A 310 -12.19 8.96 -3.20
C MET A 310 -13.07 7.76 -2.82
N HIS A 311 -13.06 6.71 -3.64
CA HIS A 311 -13.94 5.55 -3.46
C HIS A 311 -13.12 4.29 -3.32
N TYR A 312 -13.38 3.49 -2.29
CA TYR A 312 -12.84 2.14 -2.17
C TYR A 312 -13.96 1.21 -1.75
N PHE A 313 -13.91 -0.04 -2.23
CA PHE A 313 -14.91 -1.06 -1.91
C PHE A 313 -16.35 -0.63 -2.27
N ASN A 314 -16.50 0.01 -3.43
CA ASN A 314 -17.75 0.57 -3.95
C ASN A 314 -18.42 1.57 -2.98
N MET A 315 -17.63 2.39 -2.30
CA MET A 315 -18.13 3.34 -1.29
C MET A 315 -17.30 4.62 -1.28
N ASP A 316 -17.98 5.77 -1.18
CA ASP A 316 -17.35 7.06 -0.87
C ASP A 316 -16.92 7.04 0.60
N ILE A 317 -15.63 6.74 0.84
CA ILE A 317 -15.09 6.54 2.18
C ILE A 317 -15.22 7.83 2.99
N THR A 318 -15.01 8.98 2.36
CA THR A 318 -15.04 10.28 3.03
C THR A 318 -16.44 10.61 3.49
N ARG A 319 -17.44 10.53 2.60
CA ARG A 319 -18.84 10.80 2.94
C ARG A 319 -19.35 9.81 3.98
N TRP A 320 -19.01 8.53 3.85
CA TRP A 320 -19.40 7.50 4.81
C TRP A 320 -18.80 7.72 6.20
N ALA A 321 -17.50 8.01 6.26
CA ALA A 321 -16.82 8.36 7.49
C ALA A 321 -17.46 9.57 8.15
N ASP A 322 -17.69 10.66 7.40
CA ASP A 322 -18.24 11.92 7.89
C ASP A 322 -19.64 11.75 8.50
N HIS A 323 -20.42 10.75 8.08
CA HIS A 323 -21.72 10.38 8.64
C HIS A 323 -21.65 9.36 9.80
N GLY A 324 -20.45 9.07 10.29
CA GLY A 324 -20.25 8.16 11.43
C GLY A 324 -20.29 6.68 11.03
N CYS A 325 -20.00 6.36 9.77
CA CYS A 325 -19.96 4.97 9.27
C CYS A 325 -21.24 4.18 9.57
N PRO A 326 -22.44 4.64 9.14
CA PRO A 326 -23.68 3.93 9.41
C PRO A 326 -23.67 2.51 8.80
N LYS A 327 -24.45 1.61 9.42
CA LYS A 327 -24.58 0.20 8.98
C LYS A 327 -25.10 0.08 7.55
N ASN A 328 -26.01 0.97 7.14
CA ASN A 328 -26.44 1.04 5.75
C ASN A 328 -25.35 1.67 4.87
N ARG A 329 -24.62 0.86 4.12
CA ARG A 329 -23.57 1.31 3.19
C ARG A 329 -24.13 1.73 1.82
N GLU A 330 -25.36 1.36 1.50
CA GLU A 330 -25.97 1.61 0.17
C GLU A 330 -26.04 3.10 -0.17
N ASP A 331 -26.38 3.94 0.80
CA ASP A 331 -26.51 5.40 0.62
C ASP A 331 -25.16 6.07 0.30
N PHE A 332 -24.05 5.35 0.53
CA PHE A 332 -22.68 5.82 0.40
C PHE A 332 -21.97 5.29 -0.84
N LYS A 333 -22.66 4.49 -1.67
CA LYS A 333 -22.16 4.09 -2.98
C LYS A 333 -21.89 5.31 -3.88
N PRO A 334 -20.94 5.22 -4.83
CA PRO A 334 -20.72 6.26 -5.82
C PRO A 334 -22.04 6.66 -6.51
N ILE A 335 -22.33 7.96 -6.63
CA ILE A 335 -23.55 8.46 -7.28
C ILE A 335 -23.50 8.20 -8.80
N PHE A 336 -22.29 8.22 -9.36
CA PHE A 336 -21.96 7.82 -10.72
C PHE A 336 -20.80 6.80 -10.66
N GLY A 337 -20.62 5.96 -11.69
CA GLY A 337 -19.42 5.11 -11.77
C GLY A 337 -18.15 5.97 -11.70
N THR A 338 -17.13 5.50 -11.00
CA THR A 338 -15.96 6.33 -10.66
C THR A 338 -15.04 6.56 -11.86
N HIS A 339 -15.16 5.72 -12.91
CA HIS A 339 -14.47 5.87 -14.19
C HIS A 339 -15.04 6.99 -15.10
N GLN A 340 -15.25 8.19 -14.56
CA GLN A 340 -15.50 9.37 -15.39
C GLN A 340 -14.24 9.65 -16.23
N ARG A 341 -14.23 9.18 -17.49
CA ARG A 341 -13.28 9.63 -18.50
C ARG A 341 -13.43 11.15 -18.59
N ILE A 342 -12.38 11.91 -18.27
CA ILE A 342 -12.26 13.26 -18.80
C ILE A 342 -12.02 13.07 -20.30
N ILE A 343 -13.11 12.94 -21.05
CA ILE A 343 -13.09 13.14 -22.49
C ILE A 343 -12.91 14.64 -22.62
N PHE A 344 -11.69 15.08 -22.94
CA PHE A 344 -11.56 16.37 -23.62
C PHE A 344 -12.35 16.19 -24.91
N GLU A 345 -13.53 16.80 -24.99
CA GLU A 345 -14.20 16.96 -26.27
C GLU A 345 -13.20 17.69 -27.17
N GLU A 346 -12.61 16.95 -28.12
CA GLU A 346 -12.01 17.58 -29.28
C GLU A 346 -13.12 18.43 -29.90
N GLU A 347 -12.98 19.74 -29.80
CA GLU A 347 -13.69 20.69 -30.64
C GLU A 347 -13.58 20.15 -32.07
N LYS A 348 -14.70 19.64 -32.59
CA LYS A 348 -14.86 19.43 -34.02
C LYS A 348 -14.66 20.78 -34.67
N ASP A 349 -13.48 20.95 -35.26
CA ASP A 349 -13.16 21.99 -36.24
C ASP A 349 -14.20 21.87 -37.37
N SER A 350 -15.28 22.65 -37.25
CA SER A 350 -16.27 22.80 -38.30
C SER A 350 -15.67 23.70 -39.38
N LYS A 351 -14.88 23.10 -40.26
CA LYS A 351 -14.62 23.66 -41.60
C LYS A 351 -15.62 23.06 -42.57
N ASN A 352 -16.63 23.85 -42.90
CA ASN A 352 -17.23 23.91 -44.22
C ASN A 352 -17.37 25.38 -44.60
#